data_AF-A0A328SKT0-F1
#
_entry.id   AF-A0A328SKT0-F1
#
_cell.length_a   1.000
_cell.length_b   1.000
_cell.length_c   1.000
_cell.angle_alpha   90.00
_cell.angle_beta   90.00
_cell.angle_gamma   90.00
#
_symmetry.space_group_name_H-M   'P 1'
#
loop_
_entity.id
_entity.type
_entity.pdbx_description
1 polymer ?
#
loop_
_entity_poly.entity_id
_entity_poly.type
_entity_poly.pdbx_seq_one_letter_code
_entity_poly.pdbx_strand_id
1 'polypeptide(L)'
;MNSYIEILRPANAIMASIAVLLMAIISHTYNMEIALGALAVCIATGAGNTINDYYDYEIDKVNKPDRPIPSGRISLKNALHYSLILFTIATI
;
A
#
# COMPACT_ATOMS: atom_id res chain seq x y z
N MET A 1 -3.61 2.72 -16.92
CA MET A 1 -2.65 2.54 -15.82
C MET A 1 -2.85 1.14 -15.25
N ASN A 2 -1.80 0.44 -14.83
CA ASN A 2 -1.97 -0.90 -14.25
C ASN A 2 -2.76 -0.80 -12.93
N SER A 3 -3.92 -1.44 -12.85
CA SER A 3 -4.82 -1.35 -11.70
C SER A 3 -4.20 -1.86 -10.40
N TYR A 4 -3.27 -2.82 -10.48
CA TYR A 4 -2.54 -3.32 -9.31
C TYR A 4 -1.50 -2.32 -8.79
N ILE A 5 -1.05 -1.36 -9.60
CA ILE A 5 -0.19 -0.26 -9.12
C ILE A 5 -1.05 0.89 -8.60
N GLU A 6 -2.16 1.19 -9.31
CA GLU A 6 -3.12 2.22 -8.93
C GLU A 6 -3.67 2.02 -7.51
N ILE A 7 -4.07 0.79 -7.17
CA ILE A 7 -4.68 0.45 -5.87
C ILE A 7 -3.71 0.64 -4.68
N LEU A 8 -2.39 0.54 -4.91
CA LEU A 8 -1.38 0.76 -3.87
C LEU A 8 -1.28 2.23 -3.45
N ARG A 9 -1.75 3.15 -4.32
CA ARG A 9 -1.57 4.61 -4.20
C ARG A 9 -0.09 4.96 -3.96
N PRO A 10 0.79 4.84 -4.98
CA PRO A 10 2.25 4.92 -4.81
C PRO A 10 2.73 6.20 -4.14
N ALA A 11 2.09 7.34 -4.42
CA ALA A 11 2.40 8.60 -3.75
C ALA A 11 2.21 8.51 -2.23
N ASN A 12 1.12 7.90 -1.76
CA ASN A 12 0.87 7.70 -0.33
C ASN A 12 1.89 6.73 0.30
N ALA A 13 2.24 5.66 -0.40
CA ALA A 13 3.24 4.69 0.06
C ALA A 13 4.64 5.32 0.20
N ILE A 14 5.06 6.11 -0.80
CA ILE A 14 6.34 6.84 -0.77
C ILE A 14 6.34 7.88 0.37
N MET A 15 5.24 8.62 0.55
CA MET A 15 5.12 9.57 1.66
C MET A 15 5.30 8.91 3.03
N ALA A 16 4.78 7.70 3.22
CA ALA A 16 5.00 6.93 4.44
C ALA A 16 6.48 6.53 4.62
N SER A 17 7.16 6.11 3.56
CA SER A 17 8.61 5.80 3.62
C SER A 17 9.47 7.01 3.94
N ILE A 18 9.10 8.21 3.47
CA ILE A 18 9.81 9.44 3.80
C ILE A 18 9.84 9.67 5.32
N ALA A 19 8.78 9.34 6.05
CA ALA A 19 8.77 9.49 7.51
C ALA A 19 9.87 8.64 8.19
N VAL A 20 10.11 7.41 7.70
CA VAL A 20 11.18 6.53 8.20
C VAL A 20 12.56 7.13 7.88
N LEU A 21 12.74 7.63 6.67
CA LEU A 21 14.01 8.26 6.25
C LEU A 21 14.29 9.57 7.01
N LEU A 22 13.25 10.35 7.33
CA LEU A 22 13.39 11.53 8.17
C LEU A 22 13.86 11.16 9.58
N MET A 23 13.35 10.07 10.15
CA MET A 23 13.82 9.58 11.45
C MET A 23 15.29 9.19 11.41
N ALA A 24 15.76 8.57 10.33
CA ALA A 24 17.17 8.25 10.11
C ALA A 24 18.06 9.50 10.12
N ILE A 25 17.59 10.57 9.48
CA ILE A 25 18.30 11.86 9.46
C ILE A 25 18.36 12.47 10.85
N ILE A 26 17.24 12.49 11.58
CA ILE A 26 17.15 13.04 12.94
C ILE A 26 18.03 12.26 13.92
N SER A 27 18.07 10.93 13.80
CA SER A 27 18.87 10.08 14.69
C SER A 27 20.33 9.92 14.24
N HIS A 28 20.73 10.55 13.13
CA HIS A 28 22.04 10.37 12.50
C HIS A 28 22.44 8.90 12.32
N THR A 29 21.47 8.03 12.06
CA THR A 29 21.68 6.60 11.89
C THR A 29 21.41 6.25 10.43
N TYR A 30 22.39 5.66 9.76
CA TYR A 30 22.28 5.28 8.36
C TYR A 30 22.80 3.85 8.19
N ASN A 31 21.88 2.91 8.19
CA ASN A 31 22.20 1.49 8.07
C ASN A 31 21.18 0.80 7.16
N MET A 32 21.44 -0.48 6.87
CA MET A 32 20.62 -1.25 5.95
C MET A 32 19.22 -1.49 6.52
N GLU A 33 19.11 -1.60 7.84
CA GLU A 33 17.87 -1.81 8.59
C GLU A 33 16.89 -0.66 8.35
N ILE A 34 17.37 0.59 8.26
CA ILE A 34 16.54 1.75 7.93
C ILE A 34 16.04 1.69 6.49
N ALA A 35 16.90 1.32 5.54
CA ALA A 35 16.51 1.18 4.14
C ALA A 35 15.44 0.08 3.96
N LEU A 36 15.64 -1.06 4.62
CA LEU A 36 14.68 -2.17 4.66
C LEU A 36 13.38 -1.74 5.35
N GLY A 37 13.46 -1.01 6.46
CA GLY A 37 12.27 -0.47 7.15
C GLY A 37 11.47 0.49 6.27
N ALA A 38 12.14 1.38 5.54
CA ALA A 38 11.47 2.30 4.61
C ALA A 38 10.78 1.54 3.46
N LEU A 39 11.41 0.49 2.94
CA LEU A 39 10.83 -0.39 1.93
C LEU A 39 9.63 -1.17 2.48
N ALA A 40 9.77 -1.76 3.67
CA ALA A 40 8.70 -2.47 4.36
C ALA A 40 7.48 -1.56 4.60
N VAL A 41 7.70 -0.33 5.06
CA VAL A 41 6.63 0.68 5.23
C VAL A 41 5.96 1.03 3.90
N CYS A 42 6.72 1.15 2.81
CA CYS A 42 6.16 1.39 1.47
C CYS A 42 5.17 0.28 1.09
N ILE A 43 5.62 -0.97 1.20
CA ILE A 43 4.85 -2.16 0.83
C ILE A 43 3.64 -2.33 1.75
N ALA A 44 3.83 -2.20 3.06
CA ALA A 44 2.76 -2.29 4.06
C ALA A 44 1.69 -1.20 3.85
N THR A 45 2.10 0.01 3.46
CA THR A 45 1.16 1.09 3.14
C THR A 45 0.33 0.76 1.91
N GLY A 46 0.95 0.20 0.86
CA GLY A 46 0.24 -0.30 -0.31
C GLY A 46 -0.72 -1.46 0.01
N ALA A 47 -0.31 -2.37 0.90
CA ALA A 47 -1.14 -3.45 1.41
C ALA A 47 -2.37 -2.92 2.16
N GLY A 48 -2.14 -1.92 3.03
CA GLY A 48 -3.15 -1.17 3.76
C GLY A 48 -4.16 -0.47 2.84
N ASN A 49 -3.66 0.22 1.81
CA ASN A 49 -4.53 0.84 0.81
C ASN A 49 -5.41 -0.19 0.08
N THR A 50 -4.85 -1.36 -0.25
CA THR A 50 -5.56 -2.44 -0.93
C THR A 50 -6.65 -3.06 -0.05
N ILE A 51 -6.35 -3.35 1.22
CA ILE A 51 -7.36 -3.91 2.14
C ILE A 51 -8.44 -2.89 2.50
N ASN A 52 -8.09 -1.60 2.58
CA ASN A 52 -9.06 -0.53 2.77
C ASN A 52 -10.07 -0.50 1.61
N ASP A 53 -9.59 -0.51 0.36
CA ASP A 53 -10.47 -0.54 -0.81
C ASP A 53 -11.32 -1.83 -0.86
N TYR A 54 -10.82 -2.97 -0.34
CA TYR A 54 -11.58 -4.22 -0.23
C TYR A 54 -12.79 -4.07 0.70
N TYR A 55 -12.59 -3.53 1.90
CA TYR A 55 -13.68 -3.31 2.85
C TYR A 55 -14.61 -2.16 2.44
N ASP A 56 -14.08 -1.15 1.75
CA ASP A 56 -14.85 0.00 1.25
C ASP A 56 -15.68 -0.33 -0.01
N TYR A 57 -15.67 -1.56 -0.53
CA TYR A 57 -16.30 -1.92 -1.80
C TYR A 57 -17.74 -1.42 -1.98
N GLU A 58 -18.61 -1.59 -0.98
CA GLU A 58 -20.00 -1.12 -1.06
C GLU A 58 -20.10 0.41 -1.08
N ILE A 59 -19.23 1.08 -0.33
CA ILE A 59 -19.16 2.55 -0.23
C ILE A 59 -18.59 3.13 -1.52
N ASP A 60 -17.51 2.55 -2.03
CA ASP A 60 -16.80 3.00 -3.23
C ASP A 60 -17.58 2.71 -4.51
N LYS A 61 -18.48 1.72 -4.54
CA LYS A 61 -19.43 1.56 -5.65
C LYS A 61 -20.28 2.81 -5.90
N VAL A 62 -20.59 3.56 -4.84
CA VAL A 62 -21.36 4.81 -4.93
C VAL A 62 -20.43 6.03 -5.06
N ASN A 63 -19.42 6.12 -4.19
CA ASN A 63 -18.61 7.33 -4.06
C ASN A 63 -17.46 7.44 -5.07
N LYS A 64 -16.91 6.29 -5.50
CA LYS A 64 -15.68 6.21 -6.31
C LYS A 64 -15.74 5.03 -7.28
N PRO A 65 -16.75 4.95 -8.17
CA PRO A 65 -17.01 3.78 -9.00
C PRO A 65 -15.85 3.41 -9.93
N ASP A 66 -14.99 4.39 -10.29
CA ASP A 66 -13.85 4.18 -11.18
C ASP A 66 -12.64 3.49 -10.51
N ARG A 67 -12.66 3.30 -9.20
CA ARG A 67 -11.57 2.60 -8.48
C ARG A 67 -11.41 1.16 -8.95
N PRO A 68 -10.20 0.58 -8.83
CA PRO A 68 -9.91 -0.76 -9.33
C PRO A 68 -10.91 -1.87 -8.92
N ILE A 69 -11.35 -1.89 -7.66
CA ILE A 69 -12.29 -2.91 -7.17
C ILE A 69 -13.73 -2.67 -7.66
N PRO A 70 -14.39 -1.52 -7.40
CA PRO A 70 -15.78 -1.31 -7.83
C PRO A 70 -15.96 -1.31 -9.35
N SER A 71 -14.96 -0.87 -10.11
CA SER A 71 -14.99 -0.91 -11.59
C SER A 71 -14.79 -2.33 -12.17
N GLY A 72 -14.52 -3.33 -11.33
CA GLY A 72 -14.30 -4.71 -11.76
C GLY A 72 -12.92 -5.00 -12.37
N ARG A 73 -12.02 -4.01 -12.43
CA ARG A 73 -10.64 -4.21 -12.90
C ARG A 73 -9.83 -5.13 -11.98
N ILE A 74 -10.18 -5.19 -10.70
CA ILE A 74 -9.67 -6.16 -9.72
C ILE A 74 -10.86 -6.76 -8.98
N SER A 75 -10.94 -8.09 -8.92
CA SER A 75 -11.97 -8.77 -8.12
C SER A 75 -11.68 -8.64 -6.62
N LEU A 76 -12.72 -8.67 -5.78
CA LEU A 76 -12.58 -8.69 -4.32
C LEU A 76 -11.61 -9.77 -3.82
N LYS A 77 -11.75 -10.99 -4.35
CA LYS A 77 -10.87 -12.12 -3.99
C LYS A 77 -9.40 -11.83 -4.34
N ASN A 78 -9.14 -11.24 -5.51
CA ASN A 78 -7.77 -10.90 -5.91
C ASN A 78 -7.22 -9.74 -5.08
N ALA A 79 -8.03 -8.72 -4.75
CA ALA A 79 -7.61 -7.63 -3.88
C ALA A 79 -7.23 -8.14 -2.48
N LEU A 80 -8.02 -9.05 -1.91
CA LEU A 80 -7.72 -9.66 -0.61
C LEU A 80 -6.40 -10.44 -0.65
N HIS A 81 -6.24 -11.35 -1.60
CA HIS A 81 -4.99 -12.11 -1.75
C HIS A 81 -3.80 -11.19 -1.99
N TYR A 82 -3.97 -10.16 -2.81
CA TYR A 82 -2.91 -9.21 -3.11
C TYR A 82 -2.46 -8.46 -1.85
N SER A 83 -3.41 -7.97 -1.05
CA SER A 83 -3.09 -7.34 0.23
C SER A 83 -2.37 -8.29 1.19
N LEU A 84 -2.84 -9.53 1.34
CA LEU A 84 -2.20 -10.54 2.20
C LEU A 84 -0.77 -10.86 1.76
N ILE A 85 -0.53 -10.99 0.45
CA ILE A 85 0.81 -11.22 -0.10
C ILE A 85 1.72 -10.01 0.21
N LEU A 86 1.24 -8.78 0.00
CA LEU A 86 2.01 -7.57 0.29
C LEU A 86 2.34 -7.44 1.77
N PHE A 87 1.38 -7.70 2.68
CA PHE A 87 1.66 -7.73 4.11
C PHE A 87 2.70 -8.77 4.47
N THR A 88 2.59 -9.98 3.92
CA THR A 88 3.57 -11.06 4.14
C THR A 88 4.96 -10.63 3.71
N ILE A 89 5.09 -10.05 2.50
CA ILE A 89 6.36 -9.53 1.98
C ILE A 89 6.90 -8.39 2.86
N ALA A 90 6.05 -7.52 3.38
CA ALA A 90 6.49 -6.41 4.23
C ALA A 90 7.00 -6.85 5.61
N THR A 91 6.65 -8.06 6.06
CA THR A 91 6.97 -8.56 7.41
C THR A 91 8.14 -9.53 7.47
N ILE A 92 8.61 -10.04 6.33
CA ILE A 92 9.74 -10.99 6.23
C ILE A 92 11.01 -10.21 5.86
#